data_AF-A0A7K0S3S7-F1
#
_entry.id   AF-A0A7K0S3S7-F1
#
_cell.length_a   1.000
_cell.length_b   1.000
_cell.length_c   1.000
_cell.angle_alpha   90.00
_cell.angle_beta   90.00
_cell.angle_gamma   90.00
#
_symmetry.space_group_name_H-M   'P 1'
#
loop_
_entity.id
_entity.type
_entity.pdbx_description
1 polymer ?
#
loop_
_entity_poly.entity_id
_entity_poly.type
_entity_poly.pdbx_seq_one_letter_code
_entity_poly.pdbx_strand_id
1 'polypeptide(L)'
;MSHSHRFLALGAAAISAVAFASCGGVSDSDVASVDGTTISKTTFNHWISVAASASQDPTAKAAGAPDPPNFVKCIAAKKAAAPAPVKGQPDPTEAEYKKQCVEQFTQLKDQVMTFLLRSTWLELEASQSDINVTDAQVKAEFDKARKQAFPT
;
A
#
# COMPACT_ATOMS: atom_id res chain seq x y z
N MET A 1 63.49 44.16 12.22
CA MET A 1 62.43 45.19 12.30
C MET A 1 61.12 44.51 12.64
N SER A 2 60.61 44.84 13.82
CA SER A 2 59.24 44.55 14.28
C SER A 2 58.24 45.27 13.38
N HIS A 3 57.09 44.66 13.07
CA HIS A 3 55.79 45.32 13.09
C HIS A 3 54.65 44.29 13.14
N SER A 4 53.99 44.27 14.30
CA SER A 4 52.70 43.65 14.55
C SER A 4 51.59 44.47 13.91
N HIS A 5 50.69 43.85 13.15
CA HIS A 5 49.34 44.38 12.95
C HIS A 5 48.31 43.27 13.11
N ARG A 6 47.66 43.29 14.27
CA ARG A 6 46.39 42.62 14.53
C ARG A 6 45.32 43.36 13.72
N PHE A 7 44.70 42.71 12.75
CA PHE A 7 43.40 43.11 12.24
C PHE A 7 42.39 42.01 12.48
N LEU A 8 41.51 42.32 13.44
CA LEU A 8 40.27 41.63 13.76
C LEU A 8 39.27 41.97 12.64
N ALA A 9 38.71 40.99 11.95
CA ALA A 9 37.53 41.20 11.10
C ALA A 9 36.69 39.93 11.04
N LEU A 10 35.47 40.05 11.58
CA LEU A 10 34.35 39.10 11.53
C LEU A 10 34.13 38.54 10.12
N GLY A 11 34.37 37.25 9.93
CA GLY A 11 33.86 36.50 8.79
C GLY A 11 32.49 35.93 9.15
N ALA A 12 31.42 36.53 8.64
CA ALA A 12 30.06 36.08 8.85
C ALA A 12 29.87 34.65 8.34
N ALA A 13 29.58 33.72 9.25
CA ALA A 13 29.06 32.40 8.90
C ALA A 13 27.63 32.58 8.40
N ALA A 14 27.46 32.75 7.08
CA ALA A 14 26.18 32.61 6.43
C ALA A 14 25.82 31.12 6.46
N ILE A 15 25.17 30.70 7.55
CA ILE A 15 24.48 29.41 7.62
C ILE A 15 23.31 29.53 6.64
N SER A 16 23.49 29.03 5.42
CA SER A 16 22.40 28.83 4.48
C SER A 16 21.39 27.91 5.15
N ALA A 17 20.29 28.51 5.63
CA ALA A 17 19.12 27.78 6.05
C ALA A 17 18.58 27.06 4.80
N VAL A 18 18.97 25.80 4.63
CA VAL A 18 18.29 24.90 3.71
C VAL A 18 16.87 24.73 4.28
N ALA A 19 15.95 25.53 3.74
CA ALA A 19 14.53 25.34 3.97
C ALA A 19 14.17 24.00 3.31
N PHE A 20 14.16 22.93 4.10
CA PHE A 20 13.43 21.72 3.72
C PHE A 20 11.95 22.13 3.66
N ALA A 21 11.50 22.53 2.48
CA ALA A 21 10.08 22.60 2.18
C ALA A 21 9.58 21.15 2.21
N SER A 22 9.17 20.66 3.37
CA SER A 22 8.35 19.46 3.47
C SER A 22 6.96 19.79 2.91
N CYS A 23 6.87 19.95 1.59
CA CYS A 23 5.61 19.86 0.86
C CYS A 23 5.19 18.39 0.78
N GLY A 24 4.92 17.79 1.94
CA GLY A 24 4.41 16.43 2.07
C GLY A 24 2.90 16.43 2.25
N GLY A 25 2.16 16.83 1.22
CA GLY A 25 0.71 16.73 1.19
C GLY A 25 0.29 15.62 0.23
N VAL A 26 -0.54 14.69 0.68
CA VAL A 26 -1.30 13.82 -0.22
C VAL A 26 -2.53 14.58 -0.71
N SER A 27 -2.80 14.54 -2.00
CA SER A 27 -4.04 15.10 -2.54
C SER A 27 -5.24 14.27 -2.09
N ASP A 28 -6.45 14.83 -2.20
CA ASP A 28 -7.69 14.08 -1.90
C ASP A 28 -7.86 12.83 -2.78
N SER A 29 -7.16 12.72 -3.91
CA SER A 29 -7.17 11.53 -4.76
C SER A 29 -6.08 10.51 -4.41
N ASP A 30 -5.18 10.81 -3.48
CA ASP A 30 -4.05 9.97 -3.09
C ASP A 30 -4.22 9.40 -1.67
N VAL A 31 -3.45 8.35 -1.38
CA VAL A 31 -3.43 7.69 -0.06
C VAL A 31 -2.06 7.79 0.63
N ALA A 32 -1.00 8.02 -0.14
CA ALA A 32 0.37 8.20 0.36
C ALA A 32 1.25 8.89 -0.70
N SER A 33 2.42 9.36 -0.28
CA SER A 33 3.49 9.82 -1.16
C SER A 33 4.83 9.35 -0.62
N VAL A 34 5.73 8.92 -1.51
CA VAL A 34 7.11 8.51 -1.22
C VAL A 34 8.03 9.34 -2.12
N ASP A 35 8.85 10.20 -1.53
CA ASP A 35 9.75 11.12 -2.24
C ASP A 35 9.09 11.91 -3.38
N GLY A 36 7.86 12.38 -3.14
CA GLY A 36 7.08 13.14 -4.12
C GLY A 36 6.31 12.29 -5.14
N THR A 37 6.55 10.98 -5.17
CA THR A 37 5.77 10.02 -5.99
C THR A 37 4.52 9.62 -5.22
N THR A 38 3.34 9.96 -5.76
CA THR A 38 2.07 9.68 -5.09
C THR A 38 1.52 8.29 -5.39
N ILE A 39 0.82 7.72 -4.40
CA ILE A 39 0.06 6.49 -4.52
C ILE A 39 -1.41 6.86 -4.57
N SER A 40 -2.05 6.69 -5.72
CA SER A 40 -3.44 7.07 -5.93
C SER A 40 -4.43 6.15 -5.20
N LYS A 41 -5.62 6.65 -4.88
CA LYS A 41 -6.76 5.85 -4.40
C LYS A 41 -7.14 4.76 -5.40
N THR A 42 -6.99 5.00 -6.70
CA THR A 42 -7.25 4.01 -7.75
C THR A 42 -6.28 2.83 -7.64
N THR A 43 -4.98 3.12 -7.50
CA THR A 43 -3.93 2.10 -7.29
C THR A 43 -4.21 1.33 -6.00
N PHE A 44 -4.48 2.03 -4.91
CA PHE A 44 -4.85 1.40 -3.64
C PHE A 44 -6.06 0.46 -3.78
N ASN A 45 -7.16 0.92 -4.38
CA ASN A 45 -8.38 0.12 -4.56
C ASN A 45 -8.15 -1.09 -5.47
N HIS A 46 -7.34 -0.96 -6.51
CA HIS A 46 -6.95 -2.09 -7.36
C HIS A 46 -6.26 -3.17 -6.52
N TRP A 47 -5.27 -2.79 -5.72
CA TRP A 47 -4.51 -3.73 -4.90
C TRP A 47 -5.32 -4.30 -3.72
N ILE A 48 -6.31 -3.58 -3.19
CA ILE A 48 -7.30 -4.14 -2.26
C ILE A 48 -8.07 -5.29 -2.93
N SER A 49 -8.52 -5.10 -4.18
CA SER A 49 -9.23 -6.16 -4.91
C SER A 49 -8.34 -7.37 -5.19
N VAL A 50 -7.08 -7.14 -5.56
CA VAL A 50 -6.10 -8.22 -5.78
C VAL A 50 -5.84 -8.99 -4.49
N ALA A 51 -5.55 -8.29 -3.38
CA ALA A 51 -5.29 -8.90 -2.08
C ALA A 51 -6.51 -9.66 -1.54
N ALA A 52 -7.71 -9.11 -1.72
CA ALA A 52 -8.96 -9.78 -1.36
C ALA A 52 -9.16 -11.08 -2.15
N SER A 53 -8.84 -11.08 -3.44
CA SER A 53 -8.95 -12.26 -4.30
C SER A 53 -7.88 -13.31 -3.98
N ALA A 54 -6.65 -12.87 -3.70
CA ALA A 54 -5.54 -13.75 -3.33
C ALA A 54 -5.74 -14.42 -1.96
N SER A 55 -6.52 -13.79 -1.07
CA SER A 55 -6.83 -14.33 0.27
C SER A 55 -8.00 -15.33 0.26
N GLN A 56 -8.65 -15.55 -0.88
CA GLN A 56 -9.80 -16.44 -0.99
C GLN A 56 -9.36 -17.85 -1.38
N ASP A 57 -10.09 -18.83 -0.83
CA ASP A 57 -10.03 -20.19 -1.33
C ASP A 57 -10.46 -20.18 -2.81
N PRO A 58 -9.66 -20.73 -3.75
CA PRO A 58 -10.00 -20.79 -5.16
C PRO A 58 -11.34 -21.49 -5.46
N THR A 59 -11.83 -22.29 -4.51
CA THR A 59 -13.09 -23.04 -4.60
C THR A 59 -14.27 -22.31 -3.95
N ALA A 60 -14.04 -21.25 -3.18
CA ALA A 60 -15.08 -20.46 -2.56
C ALA A 60 -15.70 -19.48 -3.57
N LYS A 61 -17.04 -19.31 -3.51
CA LYS A 61 -17.71 -18.22 -4.22
C LYS A 61 -17.11 -16.90 -3.73
N ALA A 62 -16.68 -16.06 -4.69
CA ALA A 62 -15.93 -14.85 -4.40
C ALA A 62 -16.63 -14.01 -3.32
N ALA A 63 -16.03 -13.93 -2.13
CA ALA A 63 -16.43 -12.95 -1.15
C ALA A 63 -16.05 -11.59 -1.74
N GLY A 64 -17.02 -10.73 -2.07
CA GLY A 64 -16.71 -9.44 -2.68
C GLY A 64 -15.65 -8.69 -1.87
N ALA A 65 -14.68 -8.06 -2.55
CA ALA A 65 -13.70 -7.23 -1.87
C ALA A 65 -14.39 -6.23 -0.94
N PRO A 66 -13.88 -5.96 0.27
CA PRO A 66 -14.51 -5.00 1.17
C PRO A 66 -14.65 -3.63 0.52
N ASP A 67 -15.87 -3.10 0.49
CA ASP A 67 -16.27 -1.89 -0.23
C ASP A 67 -16.62 -0.74 0.72
N PRO A 68 -15.62 -0.03 1.30
CA PRO A 68 -15.87 1.11 2.16
C PRO A 68 -16.63 2.24 1.42
N PRO A 69 -17.31 3.15 2.13
CA PRO A 69 -17.34 3.27 3.61
C PRO A 69 -18.43 2.42 4.28
N ASN A 70 -19.41 1.93 3.51
CA ASN A 70 -20.59 1.26 4.06
C ASN A 70 -20.53 -0.26 4.00
N PHE A 71 -19.58 -0.83 3.25
CA PHE A 71 -19.33 -2.27 3.17
C PHE A 71 -20.55 -3.08 2.68
N VAL A 72 -21.35 -2.49 1.79
CA VAL A 72 -22.65 -3.05 1.38
C VAL A 72 -22.48 -4.43 0.73
N LYS A 73 -21.51 -4.56 -0.19
CA LYS A 73 -21.24 -5.83 -0.89
C LYS A 73 -20.62 -6.86 0.06
N CYS A 74 -19.71 -6.44 0.93
CA CYS A 74 -19.12 -7.35 1.92
C CYS A 74 -20.17 -7.89 2.91
N ILE A 75 -21.04 -7.02 3.43
CA ILE A 75 -22.12 -7.41 4.34
C ILE A 75 -23.06 -8.41 3.64
N ALA A 76 -23.45 -8.15 2.39
CA ALA A 76 -24.29 -9.06 1.63
C ALA A 76 -23.61 -10.43 1.41
N ALA A 77 -22.32 -10.45 1.09
CA ALA A 77 -21.56 -11.68 0.93
C ALA A 77 -21.45 -12.47 2.24
N LYS A 78 -21.19 -11.79 3.37
CA LYS A 78 -21.11 -12.42 4.70
C LYS A 78 -22.46 -12.98 5.15
N LYS A 79 -23.56 -12.25 4.93
CA LYS A 79 -24.93 -12.73 5.18
C LYS A 79 -25.23 -13.99 4.35
N ALA A 80 -24.87 -14.00 3.07
CA ALA A 80 -25.11 -15.13 2.19
C ALA A 80 -24.25 -16.36 2.52
N ALA A 81 -23.06 -16.17 3.07
CA ALA A 81 -22.13 -17.24 3.46
C ALA A 81 -22.28 -17.69 4.92
N ALA A 82 -23.10 -17.00 5.73
CA ALA A 82 -23.23 -17.31 7.15
C ALA A 82 -23.91 -18.68 7.34
N PRO A 83 -23.36 -19.56 8.19
CA PRO A 83 -24.05 -20.78 8.57
C PRO A 83 -25.31 -20.43 9.37
N ALA A 84 -26.29 -21.34 9.35
CA ALA A 84 -27.45 -21.22 10.23
C ALA A 84 -26.99 -21.16 11.70
N PRO A 85 -27.56 -20.26 12.53
CA PRO A 85 -27.20 -20.18 13.94
C PRO A 85 -27.44 -21.51 14.66
N VAL A 86 -26.67 -21.75 15.71
CA VAL A 86 -26.95 -22.86 16.63
C VAL A 86 -28.33 -22.63 17.25
N LYS A 87 -29.12 -23.69 17.37
CA LYS A 87 -30.49 -23.63 17.89
C LYS A 87 -30.55 -22.86 19.22
N GLY A 88 -31.34 -21.78 19.24
CA GLY A 88 -31.52 -20.91 20.40
C GLY A 88 -30.64 -19.65 20.41
N GLN A 89 -29.71 -19.50 19.46
CA GLN A 89 -28.98 -18.24 19.24
C GLN A 89 -29.67 -17.39 18.17
N PRO A 90 -29.71 -16.05 18.34
CA PRO A 90 -30.19 -15.16 17.29
C PRO A 90 -29.22 -15.13 16.10
N ASP A 91 -29.74 -14.80 14.92
CA ASP A 91 -28.91 -14.50 13.75
C ASP A 91 -27.93 -13.33 14.05
N PRO A 92 -26.72 -13.34 13.46
CA PRO A 92 -25.83 -12.19 13.57
C PRO A 92 -26.49 -10.91 13.04
N THR A 93 -26.27 -9.80 13.75
CA THR A 93 -26.84 -8.50 13.36
C THR A 93 -26.09 -7.91 12.18
N GLU A 94 -26.72 -6.95 11.49
CA GLU A 94 -26.03 -6.19 10.44
C GLU A 94 -24.78 -5.45 10.95
N ALA A 95 -24.83 -4.95 12.19
CA ALA A 95 -23.69 -4.31 12.83
C ALA A 95 -22.52 -5.30 13.04
N GLU A 96 -22.82 -6.56 13.38
CA GLU A 96 -21.81 -7.60 13.52
C GLU A 96 -21.15 -7.93 12.17
N TYR A 97 -21.94 -8.07 11.10
CA TYR A 97 -21.38 -8.26 9.76
C TYR A 97 -20.55 -7.06 9.30
N LYS A 98 -21.00 -5.84 9.59
CA LYS A 98 -20.23 -4.62 9.28
C LYS A 98 -18.90 -4.61 10.02
N LYS A 99 -18.87 -4.99 11.30
CA LYS A 99 -17.64 -5.10 12.09
C LYS A 99 -16.65 -6.08 11.43
N GLN A 100 -17.11 -7.28 11.06
CA GLN A 100 -16.27 -8.26 10.36
C GLN A 100 -15.72 -7.72 9.03
N CYS A 101 -16.53 -6.95 8.28
CA CYS A 101 -16.10 -6.32 7.03
C CYS A 101 -15.07 -5.20 7.24
N VAL A 102 -15.22 -4.40 8.30
CA VAL A 102 -14.25 -3.37 8.69
C VAL A 102 -12.92 -4.01 9.10
N GLU A 103 -12.97 -5.07 9.91
CA GLU A 103 -11.78 -5.82 10.32
C GLU A 103 -11.04 -6.39 9.10
N GLN A 104 -11.76 -7.07 8.20
CA GLN A 104 -11.20 -7.60 6.97
C GLN A 104 -10.58 -6.50 6.10
N PHE A 105 -11.27 -5.37 5.91
CA PHE A 105 -10.74 -4.24 5.17
C PHE A 105 -9.49 -3.66 5.82
N THR A 106 -9.46 -3.57 7.15
CA THR A 106 -8.32 -3.01 7.88
C THR A 106 -7.07 -3.86 7.69
N GLN A 107 -7.20 -5.18 7.79
CA GLN A 107 -6.11 -6.12 7.51
C GLN A 107 -5.60 -5.98 6.07
N LEU A 108 -6.51 -5.97 5.09
CA LEU A 108 -6.14 -5.82 3.68
C LEU A 108 -5.50 -4.45 3.40
N LYS A 109 -6.02 -3.37 4.00
CA LYS A 109 -5.47 -2.02 3.92
C LYS A 109 -4.03 -2.01 4.40
N ASP A 110 -3.74 -2.60 5.55
CA ASP A 110 -2.39 -2.57 6.12
C ASP A 110 -1.41 -3.39 5.26
N GLN A 111 -1.84 -4.55 4.75
CA GLN A 111 -1.06 -5.34 3.80
C GLN A 111 -0.78 -4.55 2.50
N VAL A 112 -1.82 -3.96 1.90
CA VAL A 112 -1.72 -3.25 0.62
C VAL A 112 -0.90 -1.97 0.76
N MET A 113 -1.09 -1.19 1.82
CA MET A 113 -0.25 -0.01 2.06
C MET A 113 1.21 -0.38 2.28
N THR A 114 1.48 -1.46 3.03
CA THR A 114 2.85 -1.96 3.21
C THR A 114 3.48 -2.38 1.89
N PHE A 115 2.74 -3.10 1.04
CA PHE A 115 3.20 -3.48 -0.29
C PHE A 115 3.49 -2.26 -1.16
N LEU A 116 2.54 -1.33 -1.28
CA LEU A 116 2.65 -0.17 -2.15
C LEU A 116 3.79 0.77 -1.75
N LEU A 117 3.93 1.05 -0.45
CA LEU A 117 5.02 1.89 0.03
C LEU A 117 6.39 1.27 -0.29
N ARG A 118 6.54 -0.04 -0.08
CA ARG A 118 7.79 -0.75 -0.37
C ARG A 118 8.07 -0.86 -1.87
N SER A 119 7.04 -1.13 -2.68
CA SER A 119 7.22 -1.24 -4.14
C SER A 119 7.58 0.12 -4.73
N THR A 120 6.91 1.20 -4.33
CA THR A 120 7.23 2.55 -4.79
C THR A 120 8.66 2.93 -4.40
N TRP A 121 9.08 2.67 -3.16
CA TRP A 121 10.46 2.94 -2.76
C TRP A 121 11.49 2.12 -3.57
N LEU A 122 11.23 0.82 -3.79
CA LEU A 122 12.11 -0.05 -4.57
C LEU A 122 12.22 0.38 -6.03
N GLU A 123 11.10 0.80 -6.64
CA GLU A 123 11.08 1.32 -8.01
C GLU A 123 11.87 2.63 -8.13
N LEU A 124 11.77 3.50 -7.13
CA LEU A 124 12.55 4.74 -7.07
C LEU A 124 14.05 4.47 -6.92
N GLU A 125 14.46 3.54 -6.05
CA GLU A 125 15.87 3.16 -5.91
C GLU A 125 16.42 2.48 -7.17
N ALA A 126 15.64 1.61 -7.81
CA ALA A 126 16.00 0.98 -9.08
C ALA A 126 16.21 2.05 -10.17
N SER A 127 15.30 3.02 -10.28
CA SER A 127 15.43 4.13 -11.23
C SER A 127 16.66 5.00 -10.94
N GLN A 128 16.97 5.28 -9.68
CA GLN A 128 18.18 6.05 -9.31
C GLN A 128 19.48 5.28 -9.59
N SER A 129 19.40 3.95 -9.61
CA SER A 129 20.53 3.06 -9.91
C SER A 129 20.59 2.63 -11.38
N ASP A 130 19.81 3.25 -12.26
CA ASP A 130 19.68 2.93 -13.69
C ASP A 130 19.28 1.46 -13.98
N ILE A 131 18.64 0.79 -13.02
CA ILE A 131 18.16 -0.58 -13.16
C ILE A 131 16.80 -0.57 -13.86
N ASN A 132 16.75 -1.16 -15.06
CA ASN A 132 15.52 -1.30 -15.85
C ASN A 132 15.26 -2.78 -16.15
N VAL A 133 14.01 -3.21 -16.01
CA VAL A 133 13.58 -4.58 -16.34
C VAL A 133 12.63 -4.52 -17.53
N THR A 134 12.90 -5.32 -18.56
CA THR A 134 12.08 -5.41 -19.76
C THR A 134 10.97 -6.46 -19.62
N ASP A 135 9.89 -6.31 -20.40
CA ASP A 135 8.80 -7.30 -20.46
C ASP A 135 9.32 -8.72 -20.80
N ALA A 136 10.35 -8.81 -21.64
CA ALA A 136 10.97 -10.08 -21.98
C ALA A 136 11.62 -10.75 -20.76
N GLN A 137 12.29 -9.98 -19.90
CA GLN A 137 12.88 -10.49 -18.65
C GLN A 137 11.79 -10.87 -17.64
N VAL A 138 10.74 -10.06 -17.50
CA VAL A 138 9.59 -10.39 -16.65
C VAL A 138 8.96 -11.71 -17.10
N LYS A 139 8.72 -11.87 -18.40
CA LYS A 139 8.15 -13.09 -18.97
C LYS A 139 9.05 -14.30 -18.74
N ALA A 140 10.36 -14.15 -18.91
CA ALA A 140 11.31 -15.24 -18.70
C ALA A 140 11.28 -15.73 -17.22
N GLU A 141 11.34 -14.83 -16.25
CA GLU A 141 11.29 -15.20 -14.83
C GLU A 141 9.90 -15.73 -14.42
N PHE A 142 8.81 -15.18 -14.96
CA PHE A 142 7.47 -15.72 -14.76
C PHE A 142 7.35 -17.16 -15.28
N ASP A 143 7.81 -17.42 -16.52
CA ASP A 143 7.76 -18.75 -17.12
C ASP A 143 8.58 -19.77 -16.32
N LYS A 144 9.72 -19.35 -15.76
CA LYS A 144 10.55 -20.15 -14.87
C LYS A 144 9.84 -20.45 -13.55
N ALA A 145 9.31 -19.42 -12.86
CA ALA A 145 8.58 -19.59 -11.61
C ALA A 145 7.34 -20.49 -11.78
N ARG A 146 6.61 -20.32 -12.89
CA ARG A 146 5.45 -21.16 -13.24
C ARG A 146 5.84 -22.63 -13.40
N LYS A 147 6.92 -22.93 -14.14
CA LYS A 147 7.40 -24.32 -14.28
C LYS A 147 7.82 -24.94 -12.95
N GLN A 148 8.39 -24.13 -12.04
CA GLN A 148 8.77 -24.60 -10.71
C GLN A 148 7.53 -24.89 -9.83
N ALA A 149 6.52 -24.04 -9.89
CA ALA A 149 5.27 -24.22 -9.13
C ALA A 149 4.39 -25.35 -9.71
N PHE A 150 4.47 -25.60 -11.02
CA PHE A 150 3.67 -26.59 -11.75
C PHE A 150 4.56 -27.45 -12.66
N PRO A 151 5.28 -28.45 -12.10
CA PRO A 151 6.30 -29.23 -12.82
C PRO A 151 5.75 -30.31 -13.77
N THR A 152 4.42 -30.45 -13.92
CA THR A 152 3.76 -31.53 -14.68
C THR A 152 2.93 -31.00 -15.83
#